data_AF-A0A5P8P3P9-F1
#
_entry.id   AF-A0A5P8P3P9-F1
#
_cell.length_a   1.000
_cell.length_b   1.000
_cell.length_c   1.000
_cell.angle_alpha   90.00
_cell.angle_beta   90.00
_cell.angle_gamma   90.00
#
_symmetry.space_group_name_H-M   'P 1'
#
loop_
_entity.id
_entity.type
_entity.pdbx_description
1 polymer ?
#
loop_
_entity_poly.entity_id
_entity_poly.type
_entity_poly.pdbx_seq_one_letter_code
_entity_poly.pdbx_strand_id
1 'polypeptide(L)' 'MLERIFTIDAYNEELEIFDNLDDECAQSICENNLEIPKEYINKISCKNDSFTIYLANSRSYYRDDWYVNLQRLEYVS' A
#
# COMPACT_ATOMS: atom_id res chain seq x y z
N MET A 1 -18.71 3.48 -8.78
CA MET A 1 -17.88 3.86 -7.62
C MET A 1 -16.53 3.21 -7.85
N LEU A 2 -15.44 3.97 -7.81
CA LEU A 2 -14.10 3.47 -8.14
C LEU A 2 -13.42 3.03 -6.84
N GLU A 3 -13.03 1.77 -6.75
CA GLU A 3 -12.10 1.30 -5.72
C GLU A 3 -10.77 2.04 -5.89
N ARG A 4 -10.12 2.40 -4.77
CA ARG A 4 -8.79 3.04 -4.83
C ARG A 4 -7.73 1.96 -4.79
N ILE A 5 -6.84 1.99 -5.77
CA ILE A 5 -5.84 0.96 -6.02
C ILE A 5 -4.50 1.66 -6.02
N PHE A 6 -3.58 1.17 -5.19
CA PHE A 6 -2.21 1.68 -5.11
C PHE A 6 -1.26 0.54 -5.39
N THR A 7 -0.40 0.70 -6.39
CA THR A 7 0.69 -0.25 -6.66
C THR A 7 1.98 0.34 -6.12
N ILE A 8 2.63 -0.40 -5.24
CA ILE A 8 3.86 0.00 -4.57
C ILE A 8 4.95 -0.95 -5.04
N ASP A 9 6.04 -0.37 -5.52
CA ASP A 9 7.24 -1.09 -5.91
C ASP A 9 7.96 -1.59 -4.65
N ALA A 10 8.28 -2.89 -4.62
CA ALA A 10 9.02 -3.48 -3.52
C ALA A 10 10.49 -3.05 -3.51
N TYR A 11 11.02 -2.53 -4.62
CA TYR A 11 12.38 -1.96 -4.70
C TYR A 11 12.41 -0.46 -4.46
N ASN A 12 11.31 0.15 -4.00
CA ASN A 12 11.33 1.57 -3.66
C ASN A 12 12.34 1.80 -2.54
N GLU A 13 13.39 2.61 -2.79
CA GLU A 13 14.45 2.90 -1.81
C GLU A 13 13.92 3.52 -0.50
N GLU A 14 12.72 4.10 -0.52
CA GLU A 14 12.05 4.65 0.67
C GLU A 14 11.41 3.56 1.55
N LEU A 15 11.16 2.38 0.99
CA LEU A 15 10.60 1.24 1.69
C LEU A 15 11.71 0.19 1.78
N GLU A 16 12.29 0.04 2.98
CA GLU A 16 13.32 -0.94 3.32
C GLU A 16 12.80 -2.40 3.21
N ILE A 17 12.32 -2.80 2.04
CA ILE A 17 11.76 -4.11 1.76
C ILE A 17 12.91 -5.02 1.35
N PHE A 18 13.50 -5.65 2.35
CA PHE A 18 14.58 -6.60 2.18
C PHE A 18 14.01 -8.02 1.99
N ASP A 19 14.03 -8.48 0.74
CA ASP A 19 13.78 -9.87 0.28
C ASP A 19 12.33 -10.42 0.27
N ASN A 20 12.07 -11.28 -0.73
CA ASN A 20 10.85 -12.06 -1.03
C ASN A 20 9.51 -11.40 -0.64
N LEU A 21 8.95 -10.61 -1.56
CA LEU A 21 7.62 -10.04 -1.42
C LEU A 21 6.53 -11.13 -1.47
N ASP A 22 6.02 -11.51 -0.31
CA ASP A 22 4.82 -12.32 -0.14
C ASP A 22 3.69 -11.53 0.51
N ASP A 23 2.50 -12.14 0.58
CA ASP A 23 1.31 -11.49 1.12
C ASP A 23 1.48 -11.08 2.59
N GLU A 24 2.24 -11.85 3.39
CA GLU A 24 2.54 -11.52 4.79
C GLU A 24 3.48 -10.31 4.90
N CYS A 25 4.53 -10.24 4.07
CA CYS A 25 5.43 -9.09 3.99
C CYS A 25 4.69 -7.84 3.53
N ALA A 26 3.90 -7.92 2.46
CA ALA A 26 3.13 -6.79 1.96
C ALA A 26 2.15 -6.27 3.02
N GLN A 27 1.52 -7.17 3.79
CA GLN A 27 0.67 -6.79 4.91
C GLN A 27 1.45 -6.14 6.05
N SER A 28 2.62 -6.68 6.41
CA SER A 28 3.52 -6.07 7.40
C SER A 28 3.99 -4.68 6.97
N ILE A 29 4.28 -4.46 5.70
CA ILE A 29 4.67 -3.16 5.14
C ILE A 29 3.50 -2.18 5.24
N CYS A 30 2.29 -2.61 4.88
CA CYS A 30 1.09 -1.79 5.02
C CYS A 30 0.88 -1.31 6.45
N GLU A 31 1.09 -2.19 7.43
CA GLU A 31 0.84 -1.90 8.85
C GLU A 31 1.97 -1.11 9.51
N ASN A 32 3.23 -1.48 9.27
CA ASN A 32 4.38 -0.96 10.02
C ASN A 32 5.10 0.18 9.31
N ASN A 33 5.20 0.15 7.97
CA ASN A 33 5.89 1.19 7.21
C ASN A 33 4.93 2.26 6.72
N LEU A 34 3.80 1.82 6.15
CA LEU A 34 2.79 2.72 5.59
C LEU A 34 1.73 3.14 6.61
N GLU A 35 1.70 2.50 7.79
CA GLU A 35 0.76 2.80 8.88
C GLU A 35 -0.73 2.80 8.44
N ILE A 36 -1.06 1.99 7.44
CA ILE A 36 -2.42 1.88 6.90
C ILE A 36 -3.28 1.07 7.88
N PRO A 37 -4.41 1.63 8.35
CA PRO A 37 -5.34 0.87 9.16
C PRO A 37 -5.99 -0.29 8.38
N LYS A 38 -6.00 -1.49 8.96
CA LYS A 38 -6.60 -2.71 8.37
C LYS A 38 -8.04 -2.53 7.90
N GLU A 39 -8.82 -1.71 8.61
CA GLU A 39 -10.22 -1.41 8.27
C GLU A 39 -10.38 -0.74 6.89
N TYR A 40 -9.32 -0.08 6.40
CA TYR A 40 -9.29 0.55 5.10
C TYR A 40 -8.64 -0.31 4.02
N ILE A 41 -8.06 -1.47 4.36
CA ILE A 41 -7.50 -2.42 3.40
C ILE A 41 -8.55 -3.46 3.05
N ASN A 42 -9.01 -3.46 1.80
CA ASN A 42 -9.94 -4.46 1.30
C ASN A 42 -9.21 -5.74 0.86
N LYS A 43 -8.09 -5.56 0.15
CA LYS A 43 -7.25 -6.65 -0.35
C LYS A 43 -5.83 -6.16 -0.59
N ILE A 44 -4.86 -7.06 -0.45
CA ILE A 44 -3.49 -6.90 -0.92
C ILE A 44 -3.24 -7.98 -1.97
N SER A 45 -2.50 -7.64 -3.03
CA SER A 45 -2.11 -8.59 -4.07
C SER A 45 -0.64 -8.40 -4.39
N CYS A 46 0.18 -9.39 -4.06
CA CYS A 46 1.59 -9.39 -4.43
C CYS A 46 1.79 -9.84 -5.88
N LYS A 47 2.73 -9.21 -6.58
CA LYS A 47 3.02 -9.48 -7.98
C LYS A 47 4.51 -9.29 -8.25
N ASN A 48 5.25 -10.40 -8.16
CA ASN A 48 6.71 -10.51 -8.28
C ASN A 48 7.46 -9.49 -7.41
N ASP A 49 7.60 -8.28 -7.91
CA ASP A 49 8.45 -7.19 -7.41
C ASP A 49 7.63 -5.98 -6.94
N SER A 50 6.31 -6.10 -6.90
CA SER A 50 5.40 -5.02 -6.47
C SER A 50 4.19 -5.61 -5.80
N PHE A 51 3.55 -4.84 -4.93
CA PHE A 51 2.27 -5.22 -4.34
C PHE A 51 1.24 -4.14 -4.58
N THR A 52 0.01 -4.59 -4.82
CA THR A 52 -1.13 -3.72 -5.05
C THR A 52 -2.05 -3.77 -3.86
N ILE A 53 -2.34 -2.62 -3.27
CA ILE A 53 -3.29 -2.44 -2.19
C ILE A 53 -4.60 -1.92 -2.76
N TYR A 54 -5.68 -2.61 -2.43
CA TYR A 54 -7.05 -2.22 -2.72
C TYR A 54 -7.63 -1.63 -1.45
N LEU A 55 -7.85 -0.32 -1.43
CA LEU A 55 -8.45 0.36 -0.29
C LEU A 55 -9.98 0.30 -0.36
N ALA A 56 -10.60 0.13 0.81
CA ALA A 56 -12.03 0.28 0.99
C ALA A 56 -12.48 1.67 0.53
N ASN A 57 -13.67 1.76 -0.04
CA ASN A 57 -14.23 3.03 -0.48
C ASN A 57 -14.72 3.85 0.72
N SER A 58 -13.80 4.53 1.39
CA SER A 58 -14.09 5.50 2.44
C SER A 58 -13.57 6.88 2.05
N ARG A 59 -14.27 7.92 2.52
CA ARG A 59 -13.80 9.31 2.40
C ARG A 59 -13.11 9.81 3.65
N SER A 60 -13.11 9.03 4.73
CA SER A 60 -12.51 9.41 6.01
C SER A 60 -11.00 9.62 5.88
N TYR A 61 -10.33 8.75 5.13
CA TYR A 61 -8.88 8.71 5.12
C TYR A 61 -8.18 9.72 4.20
N TYR A 62 -8.91 10.55 3.44
CA TYR A 62 -8.28 11.51 2.50
C TYR A 62 -7.38 12.56 3.15
N ARG A 63 -7.52 12.74 4.46
CA ARG A 63 -6.73 13.70 5.24
C ARG A 63 -5.72 13.03 6.16
N ASP A 64 -5.70 11.70 6.19
CA ASP A 64 -4.75 10.98 7.02
C ASP A 64 -3.36 11.01 6.37
N ASP A 65 -2.33 11.16 7.20
CA ASP A 65 -0.95 11.26 6.74
C ASP A 65 -0.50 10.00 5.97
N TRP A 66 -0.91 8.81 6.43
CA TRP A 66 -0.64 7.55 5.73
C TRP A 66 -1.16 7.59 4.29
N TYR A 67 -2.36 8.12 4.07
CA TYR A 67 -2.99 8.18 2.77
C TYR A 67 -2.26 9.15 1.84
N VAL A 68 -1.87 10.31 2.35
CA VAL A 68 -1.09 11.30 1.60
C VAL A 68 0.28 10.73 1.22
N ASN A 69 0.92 9.97 2.12
CA ASN A 69 2.18 9.29 1.85
C ASN A 69 2.01 8.21 0.77
N LEU A 70 0.92 7.44 0.80
CA LEU A 70 0.60 6.47 -0.26
C LEU A 70 0.44 7.13 -1.64
N GLN A 71 -0.17 8.30 -1.71
CA GLN A 71 -0.28 9.05 -2.97
C GLN A 71 1.07 9.54 -3.50
N ARG A 72 2.09 9.67 -2.64
CA ARG A 72 3.46 10.02 -3.05
C ARG A 72 4.24 8.78 -3.53
N LEU A 73 3.98 7.64 -2.91
CA LEU A 73 4.57 6.35 -3.28
C LEU A 73 3.92 5.72 -4.51
N GLU A 74 2.73 6.18 -4.91
CA GLU A 74 2.07 5.79 -6.15
C GLU A 74 2.97 6.17 -7.34
N TYR A 75 3.69 5.18 -7.88
CA TYR A 75 4.41 5.33 -9.14
C TYR A 75 3.41 5.58 -10.27
N VAL A 76 3.29 6.83 -10.69
CA VAL A 76 2.54 7.20 -11.89
C VAL A 76 3.43 6.96 -13.11
N SER A 77 3.45 5.73 -13.63
CA SER A 77 3.56 5.38 -15.08
C SER A 77 3.88 3.90 -15.28
#